data_AF-A0A832TL25-F1
#
_entry.id   AF-A0A832TL25-F1
#
_cell.length_a   1.000
_cell.length_b   1.000
_cell.length_c   1.000
_cell.angle_alpha   90.00
_cell.angle_beta   90.00
_cell.angle_gamma   90.00
#
_symmetry.space_group_name_H-M   'P 1'
#
loop_
_entity.id
_entity.type
_entity.pdbx_description
1 polymer ?
#
loop_
_entity_poly.entity_id
_entity_poly.type
_entity_poly.pdbx_seq_one_letter_code
_entity_poly.pdbx_strand_id
1 'polypeptide(L)'
;MQIVYEYNSLWVSFRPTIWVWGLAAAGSVVLVFFRRPKTQKTSKSTKIPVPKLTTGKIESEQIRALADAYEEKMRISSEITLLSQRAQKGKMPRRQYKVQKRALELRKASLSKTISELKPTFIAAGGNYADLVKQLDTAETEVNTAEANLKVADARRKTGELTIEDYKKSISDLQKRKEKAESKFSGILLRLREEIR
;
A
#
# COMPACT_ATOMS: atom_id res chain seq x y z
N MET A 1 -10.13 18.86 -76.50
CA MET A 1 -9.92 19.56 -75.21
C MET A 1 -9.04 18.69 -74.33
N GLN A 2 -7.72 18.88 -74.38
CA GLN A 2 -6.77 18.14 -73.54
C GLN A 2 -6.54 18.93 -72.25
N ILE A 3 -6.83 18.32 -71.10
CA ILE A 3 -6.66 18.96 -69.79
C ILE A 3 -5.20 18.77 -69.39
N VAL A 4 -4.40 19.83 -69.48
CA VAL A 4 -3.01 19.82 -69.01
C VAL A 4 -3.04 19.99 -67.48
N TYR A 5 -2.76 18.91 -66.76
CA TYR A 5 -2.62 18.95 -65.30
C TYR A 5 -1.20 19.40 -64.95
N GLU A 6 -1.03 20.64 -64.50
CA GLU A 6 0.19 21.05 -63.80
C GLU A 6 0.19 20.43 -62.41
N TYR A 7 1.00 19.38 -62.23
CA TYR A 7 1.23 18.79 -60.92
C TYR A 7 2.25 19.66 -60.17
N ASN A 8 1.81 20.38 -59.14
CA ASN A 8 2.72 21.13 -58.28
C ASN A 8 3.55 20.12 -57.45
N SER A 9 4.84 19.98 -57.79
CA SER A 9 5.75 18.94 -57.25
C SER A 9 5.84 18.97 -55.72
N LEU A 10 5.65 20.15 -55.11
CA LEU A 10 5.64 20.34 -53.66
C LEU A 10 4.53 19.54 -52.95
N TRP A 11 3.44 19.21 -53.64
CA TRP A 11 2.29 18.50 -53.07
C TRP A 11 2.48 16.98 -52.99
N VAL A 12 3.40 16.41 -53.77
CA VAL A 12 3.71 14.98 -53.75
C VAL A 12 4.53 14.62 -52.51
N SER A 13 5.40 15.54 -52.05
CA SER A 13 6.23 15.36 -50.86
C SER A 13 5.45 15.43 -49.54
N PHE A 14 4.26 16.02 -49.52
CA PHE A 14 3.43 16.13 -48.30
C PHE A 14 2.69 14.84 -47.94
N ARG A 15 2.44 13.95 -48.92
CA ARG A 15 1.72 12.69 -48.69
C ARG A 15 2.38 11.77 -47.66
N PRO A 16 3.70 11.52 -47.72
CA PRO A 16 4.36 10.71 -46.70
C PRO A 16 4.47 11.42 -45.34
N THR A 17 4.65 12.74 -45.32
CA THR A 17 4.83 13.51 -44.07
C THR A 17 3.57 13.51 -43.21
N ILE A 18 2.39 13.57 -43.83
CA ILE A 18 1.08 13.46 -43.16
C ILE A 18 0.92 12.09 -42.49
N TRP A 19 1.37 11.01 -43.13
CA TRP A 19 1.30 9.66 -42.56
C TRP A 19 2.24 9.48 -41.37
N VAL A 20 3.47 10.00 -41.45
CA VAL A 20 4.44 9.92 -40.35
C VAL A 20 3.94 10.67 -39.11
N TRP A 21 3.36 11.86 -39.29
CA TRP A 21 2.78 12.63 -38.19
C TRP A 21 1.55 11.95 -37.59
N GLY A 22 0.68 11.36 -38.42
CA GLY A 22 -0.47 10.58 -37.97
C GLY A 22 -0.06 9.36 -37.14
N LEU A 23 0.94 8.59 -37.60
CA LEU A 23 1.47 7.43 -36.87
C LEU A 23 2.15 7.83 -35.56
N ALA A 24 2.90 8.93 -35.54
CA ALA A 24 3.54 9.44 -34.33
C ALA A 24 2.51 9.90 -33.29
N ALA A 25 1.47 10.64 -33.72
CA ALA A 25 0.39 11.07 -32.85
C ALA A 25 -0.39 9.87 -32.28
N ALA A 26 -0.78 8.90 -33.13
CA ALA A 26 -1.46 7.68 -32.71
C ALA A 26 -0.61 6.86 -31.73
N GLY A 27 0.68 6.67 -32.03
CA GLY A 27 1.62 5.99 -31.15
C GLY A 27 1.76 6.66 -29.79
N SER A 28 1.83 7.98 -29.74
CA SER A 28 1.90 8.75 -28.48
C SER A 28 0.65 8.59 -27.62
N VAL A 29 -0.54 8.59 -28.22
CA VAL A 29 -1.82 8.39 -27.51
C VAL A 29 -1.91 6.98 -26.94
N VAL A 30 -1.54 5.96 -27.73
CA VAL A 30 -1.52 4.56 -27.27
C VAL A 30 -0.53 4.37 -26.12
N LEU A 31 0.68 4.95 -26.22
CA LEU A 31 1.69 4.88 -25.17
C LEU A 31 1.23 5.57 -23.87
N VAL A 32 0.58 6.73 -23.96
CA VAL A 32 0.02 7.43 -22.79
C VAL A 32 -1.16 6.66 -22.20
N PHE A 33 -2.00 6.03 -23.03
CA PHE A 33 -3.14 5.25 -22.54
C PHE A 33 -2.70 3.93 -21.88
N PHE A 34 -1.69 3.25 -22.43
CA PHE A 34 -1.12 2.03 -21.84
C PHE A 34 -0.15 2.28 -20.68
N ARG A 35 0.53 3.44 -20.62
CA ARG A 35 1.38 3.84 -19.48
C ARG A 35 0.62 4.51 -18.34
N ARG A 36 -0.71 4.69 -18.44
CA ARG A 36 -1.49 5.02 -17.25
C ARG A 36 -1.39 3.83 -16.29
N PRO A 37 -0.75 3.99 -15.12
CA PRO A 37 -0.79 2.95 -14.11
C PRO A 37 -2.27 2.68 -13.80
N LYS A 38 -2.61 1.42 -13.59
CA LYS A 38 -3.95 0.96 -13.17
C LYS A 38 -4.38 1.71 -11.89
N THR A 39 -4.94 2.91 -12.06
CA THR A 39 -5.58 3.71 -11.03
C THR A 39 -6.96 4.09 -11.52
N GLN A 40 -7.84 3.09 -11.58
CA GLN A 40 -9.28 3.23 -11.36
C GLN A 40 -9.91 1.86 -11.52
N LYS A 41 -9.76 1.03 -10.48
CA LYS A 41 -10.95 0.31 -10.03
C LYS A 41 -11.81 1.37 -9.37
N THR A 42 -12.77 1.83 -10.15
CA THR A 42 -13.99 2.51 -9.73
C THR A 42 -14.22 2.41 -8.23
N SER A 43 -14.01 3.55 -7.57
CA SER A 43 -14.75 3.93 -6.38
C SER A 43 -16.23 3.85 -6.74
N LYS A 44 -16.85 2.69 -6.55
CA LYS A 44 -18.22 2.66 -6.07
C LYS A 44 -18.14 3.11 -4.62
N SER A 45 -18.18 4.43 -4.46
CA SER A 45 -18.72 5.06 -3.26
C SER A 45 -20.21 4.69 -3.19
N THR A 46 -20.50 3.42 -2.94
CA THR A 46 -21.72 3.07 -2.25
C THR A 46 -21.52 3.66 -0.87
N LYS A 47 -22.13 4.82 -0.63
CA LYS A 47 -22.51 5.19 0.73
C LYS A 47 -23.33 4.02 1.24
N ILE A 48 -22.69 3.13 1.99
CA ILE A 48 -23.38 2.05 2.69
C ILE A 48 -24.40 2.79 3.56
N PRO A 49 -25.71 2.58 3.36
CA PRO A 49 -26.68 3.09 4.31
C PRO A 49 -26.33 2.41 5.62
N VAL A 50 -25.86 3.18 6.60
CA VAL A 50 -25.59 2.71 7.95
C VAL A 50 -26.85 1.98 8.41
N PRO A 51 -26.85 0.63 8.51
CA PRO A 51 -28.00 -0.05 9.07
C PRO A 51 -28.03 0.37 10.53
N LYS A 52 -29.15 0.95 10.94
CA LYS A 52 -29.47 1.13 12.35
C LYS A 52 -29.42 -0.26 13.01
N LEU A 53 -28.34 -0.46 13.76
CA LEU A 53 -28.20 -1.25 14.99
C LEU A 53 -29.36 -2.23 15.24
N THR A 54 -29.19 -3.46 14.78
CA THR A 54 -29.76 -4.63 15.47
C THR A 54 -28.66 -5.21 16.35
N THR A 55 -28.76 -4.89 17.63
CA THR A 55 -28.03 -5.50 18.73
C THR A 55 -28.01 -7.03 18.56
N GLY A 56 -26.82 -7.59 18.27
CA GLY A 56 -26.57 -9.02 18.41
C GLY A 56 -25.76 -9.69 17.29
N LYS A 57 -25.73 -9.16 16.06
CA LYS A 57 -24.95 -9.78 14.97
C LYS A 57 -24.10 -8.75 14.25
N ILE A 58 -22.78 -8.86 14.43
CA ILE A 58 -21.82 -8.16 13.57
C ILE A 58 -22.04 -8.65 12.14
N GLU A 59 -22.23 -7.74 11.20
CA GLU A 59 -22.34 -8.11 9.79
C GLU A 59 -20.99 -8.71 9.32
N SER A 60 -21.04 -9.81 8.58
CA SER A 60 -19.85 -10.45 8.00
C SER A 60 -19.01 -9.48 7.17
N GLU A 61 -19.66 -8.48 6.55
CA GLU A 61 -18.99 -7.39 5.83
C GLU A 61 -18.11 -6.54 6.75
N GLN A 62 -18.55 -6.24 7.98
CA GLN A 62 -17.76 -5.46 8.93
C GLN A 62 -16.53 -6.25 9.42
N ILE A 63 -16.69 -7.54 9.69
CA ILE A 63 -15.58 -8.43 10.09
C ILE A 63 -14.52 -8.46 9.00
N ARG A 64 -14.96 -8.64 7.74
CA ARG A 64 -14.07 -8.62 6.58
C ARG A 64 -13.39 -7.27 6.41
N ALA A 65 -14.14 -6.17 6.53
CA ALA A 65 -13.58 -4.83 6.39
C ALA A 65 -12.52 -4.52 7.45
N LEU A 66 -12.72 -4.95 8.70
CA LEU A 66 -11.72 -4.78 9.76
C LEU A 66 -10.47 -5.60 9.48
N ALA A 67 -10.64 -6.88 9.13
CA ALA A 67 -9.51 -7.76 8.80
C ALA A 67 -8.69 -7.22 7.62
N ASP A 68 -9.35 -6.83 6.54
CA ASP A 68 -8.71 -6.31 5.33
C ASP A 68 -8.01 -4.96 5.60
N ALA A 69 -8.56 -4.11 6.46
CA ALA A 69 -7.94 -2.84 6.85
C ALA A 69 -6.63 -3.05 7.62
N TYR A 70 -6.60 -4.03 8.53
CA TYR A 70 -5.40 -4.40 9.27
C TYR A 70 -4.33 -5.03 8.37
N GLU A 71 -4.72 -5.95 7.48
CA GLU A 71 -3.83 -6.59 6.52
C GLU A 71 -3.17 -5.54 5.59
N GLU A 72 -3.95 -4.64 5.02
CA GLU A 72 -3.43 -3.59 4.15
C GLU A 72 -2.56 -2.58 4.91
N LYS A 73 -2.88 -2.28 6.18
CA LYS A 73 -2.04 -1.41 7.04
C LYS A 73 -0.66 -2.02 7.25
N MET A 74 -0.58 -3.33 7.50
CA MET A 74 0.68 -4.07 7.67
C MET A 74 1.44 -4.18 6.34
N ARG A 75 0.71 -4.39 5.23
CA ARG A 75 1.32 -4.37 3.90
C ARG A 75 1.97 -3.02 3.61
N ILE A 76 1.30 -1.92 3.90
CA ILE A 76 1.84 -0.57 3.68
C ILE A 76 3.03 -0.29 4.59
N SER A 77 3.06 -0.77 5.85
CA SER A 77 4.24 -0.60 6.71
C SER A 77 5.46 -1.32 6.12
N SER A 78 5.30 -2.56 5.65
CA SER A 78 6.37 -3.29 4.97
C SER A 78 6.80 -2.60 3.67
N GLU A 79 5.87 -2.03 2.90
CA GLU A 79 6.19 -1.29 1.69
C GLU A 79 6.99 -0.01 1.98
N ILE A 80 6.64 0.74 3.03
CA ILE A 80 7.40 1.91 3.49
C ILE A 80 8.84 1.51 3.89
N THR A 81 9.00 0.38 4.58
CA THR A 81 10.33 -0.10 4.97
C THR A 81 11.16 -0.50 3.74
N LEU A 82 10.60 -1.26 2.81
CA LEU A 82 11.26 -1.62 1.54
C LEU A 82 11.63 -0.38 0.71
N LEU A 83 10.72 0.60 0.62
CA LEU A 83 10.95 1.87 -0.06
C LEU A 83 12.14 2.62 0.56
N SER A 84 12.21 2.65 1.90
CA SER A 84 13.32 3.27 2.63
C SER A 84 14.66 2.57 2.39
N GLN A 85 14.67 1.23 2.33
CA GLN A 85 15.88 0.45 2.05
C GLN A 85 16.38 0.70 0.62
N ARG A 86 15.48 0.77 -0.37
CA ARG A 86 15.86 1.11 -1.75
C ARG A 86 16.47 2.50 -1.84
N ALA A 87 15.90 3.47 -1.14
CA ALA A 87 16.42 4.83 -1.08
C ALA A 87 17.80 4.91 -0.40
N GLN A 88 18.00 4.17 0.70
CA GLN A 88 19.30 4.09 1.37
C GLN A 88 20.39 3.46 0.48
N LYS A 89 20.03 2.48 -0.35
CA LYS A 89 20.94 1.85 -1.33
C LYS A 89 21.19 2.72 -2.57
N GLY A 90 20.68 3.96 -2.62
CA GLY A 90 20.83 4.85 -3.77
C GLY A 90 20.02 4.46 -5.01
N LYS A 91 19.17 3.41 -4.93
CA LYS A 91 18.37 2.91 -6.07
C LYS A 91 17.19 3.81 -6.43
N MET A 92 16.99 4.91 -5.72
CA MET A 92 15.84 5.80 -5.88
C MET A 92 16.21 7.24 -5.55
N PRO A 93 15.83 8.22 -6.38
CA PRO A 93 16.12 9.63 -6.12
C PRO A 93 15.30 10.15 -4.93
N ARG A 94 15.90 11.05 -4.14
CA ARG A 94 15.32 11.58 -2.90
C ARG A 94 13.93 12.21 -3.07
N ARG A 95 13.69 12.89 -4.20
CA ARG A 95 12.39 13.51 -4.51
C ARG A 95 11.29 12.47 -4.66
N GLN A 96 11.52 11.42 -5.44
CA GLN A 96 10.54 10.36 -5.64
C GLN A 96 10.28 9.60 -4.34
N TYR A 97 11.33 9.32 -3.55
CA TYR A 97 11.20 8.69 -2.24
C TYR A 97 10.25 9.47 -1.33
N LYS A 98 10.42 10.79 -1.22
CA LYS A 98 9.57 11.63 -0.37
C LYS A 98 8.11 11.59 -0.81
N VAL A 99 7.84 11.64 -2.11
CA VAL A 99 6.48 11.63 -2.65
C VAL A 99 5.79 10.28 -2.39
N GLN A 100 6.45 9.17 -2.75
CA GLN A 100 5.88 7.83 -2.56
C GLN A 100 5.70 7.49 -1.07
N LYS A 101 6.67 7.84 -0.23
CA LYS A 101 6.56 7.65 1.22
C LYS A 101 5.36 8.42 1.79
N ARG A 102 5.19 9.69 1.42
CA ARG A 102 4.04 10.49 1.87
C ARG A 102 2.72 9.89 1.43
N ALA A 103 2.62 9.41 0.19
CA ALA A 103 1.41 8.77 -0.30
C ALA A 103 1.04 7.51 0.50
N LEU A 104 2.04 6.66 0.80
CA LEU A 104 1.85 5.48 1.63
C LEU A 104 1.50 5.82 3.07
N GLU A 105 2.14 6.84 3.67
CA GLU A 105 1.83 7.31 5.01
C GLU A 105 0.40 7.85 5.13
N LEU A 106 -0.07 8.61 4.13
CA LEU A 106 -1.45 9.09 4.08
C LEU A 106 -2.45 7.93 4.01
N ARG A 107 -2.17 6.92 3.17
CA ARG A 107 -3.01 5.73 3.06
C ARG A 107 -3.00 4.89 4.34
N LYS A 108 -1.85 4.77 5.01
CA LYS A 108 -1.75 4.13 6.32
C LYS A 108 -2.59 4.88 7.35
N ALA A 109 -2.56 6.22 7.34
CA ALA A 109 -3.34 7.05 8.25
C ALA A 109 -4.86 6.92 8.00
N SER A 110 -5.31 6.85 6.75
CA SER A 110 -6.72 6.58 6.46
C SER A 110 -7.17 5.21 6.95
N LEU A 111 -6.36 4.17 6.76
CA LEU A 111 -6.66 2.82 7.30
C LEU A 111 -6.69 2.80 8.83
N SER A 112 -5.82 3.58 9.47
CA SER A 112 -5.84 3.73 10.93
C SER A 112 -7.16 4.33 11.42
N LYS A 113 -7.72 5.29 10.67
CA LYS A 113 -9.02 5.89 11.00
C LYS A 113 -10.16 4.89 10.83
N THR A 114 -10.21 4.17 9.71
CA THR A 114 -11.24 3.14 9.48
C THR A 114 -11.20 2.04 10.54
N ILE A 115 -9.99 1.62 10.95
CA ILE A 115 -9.82 0.67 12.05
C ILE A 115 -10.38 1.25 13.35
N SER A 116 -10.06 2.51 13.69
CA SER A 116 -10.56 3.13 14.92
C SER A 116 -12.07 3.32 14.95
N GLU A 117 -12.70 3.49 13.78
CA GLU A 117 -14.16 3.60 13.63
C GLU A 117 -14.86 2.24 13.76
N LEU A 118 -14.26 1.17 13.22
CA LEU A 118 -14.83 -0.18 13.28
C LEU A 118 -14.59 -0.84 14.65
N LYS A 119 -13.42 -0.65 15.25
CA LYS A 119 -13.04 -1.24 16.53
C LYS A 119 -14.11 -1.22 17.64
N PRO A 120 -14.80 -0.10 17.93
CA PRO A 120 -15.81 -0.07 18.99
C PRO A 120 -16.99 -1.01 18.74
N THR A 121 -17.35 -1.30 17.49
CA THR A 121 -18.47 -2.22 17.20
C THR A 121 -18.13 -3.66 17.61
N PHE A 122 -16.88 -4.09 17.41
CA PHE A 122 -16.39 -5.40 17.83
C PHE A 122 -16.23 -5.50 19.34
N ILE A 123 -15.79 -4.41 19.99
CA ILE A 123 -15.71 -4.36 21.45
C ILE A 123 -17.12 -4.42 22.06
N ALA A 124 -18.08 -3.69 21.49
CA ALA A 124 -19.46 -3.66 21.94
C ALA A 124 -20.20 -5.00 21.72
N ALA A 125 -19.86 -5.72 20.64
CA ALA A 125 -20.36 -7.07 20.41
C ALA A 125 -19.88 -8.08 21.48
N GLY A 126 -18.75 -7.79 22.14
CA GLY A 126 -18.24 -8.59 23.24
C GLY A 126 -17.78 -9.99 22.83
N GLY A 127 -17.52 -10.82 23.84
CA GLY A 127 -17.08 -12.21 23.66
C GLY A 127 -15.74 -12.34 22.91
N ASN A 128 -15.65 -13.35 22.05
CA ASN A 128 -14.44 -13.69 21.30
C ASN A 128 -13.92 -12.54 20.42
N TYR A 129 -14.83 -11.74 19.83
CA TYR A 129 -14.44 -10.59 19.00
C TYR A 129 -13.65 -9.52 19.76
N ALA A 130 -14.08 -9.20 20.98
CA ALA A 130 -13.39 -8.21 21.81
C ALA A 130 -11.99 -8.68 22.19
N ASP A 131 -11.82 -9.97 22.47
CA ASP A 131 -10.53 -10.56 22.81
C ASP A 131 -9.60 -10.65 21.59
N LEU A 132 -10.12 -11.06 20.42
CA LEU A 132 -9.36 -11.08 19.17
C LEU A 132 -8.86 -9.67 18.81
N VAL A 133 -9.71 -8.65 18.92
CA VAL A 133 -9.33 -7.25 18.64
C VAL A 133 -8.24 -6.77 19.59
N LYS A 134 -8.34 -7.06 20.89
CA LYS A 134 -7.29 -6.74 21.86
C LYS A 134 -5.97 -7.45 21.55
N GLN A 135 -6.03 -8.75 21.24
CA GLN A 135 -4.83 -9.51 20.84
C GLN A 135 -4.19 -8.89 19.59
N LEU A 136 -5.01 -8.44 18.65
CA LEU A 136 -4.56 -7.82 17.41
C LEU A 136 -3.86 -6.47 17.67
N ASP A 137 -4.40 -5.64 18.57
CA ASP A 137 -3.72 -4.42 19.03
C ASP A 137 -2.37 -4.73 19.69
N THR A 138 -2.35 -5.72 20.59
CA THR A 138 -1.10 -6.08 21.30
C THR A 138 -0.04 -6.58 20.32
N ALA A 139 -0.40 -7.48 19.39
CA ALA A 139 0.50 -7.95 18.35
C ALA A 139 0.97 -6.80 17.44
N GLU A 140 0.10 -5.85 17.09
CA GLU A 140 0.50 -4.66 16.34
C GLU A 140 1.54 -3.82 17.09
N THR A 141 1.33 -3.61 18.40
CA THR A 141 2.30 -2.88 19.22
C THR A 141 3.62 -3.63 19.37
N GLU A 142 3.60 -4.96 19.46
CA GLU A 142 4.81 -5.80 19.45
C GLU A 142 5.59 -5.64 18.14
N VAL A 143 4.92 -5.65 16.98
CA VAL A 143 5.57 -5.41 15.68
C VAL A 143 6.16 -4.00 15.63
N ASN A 144 5.38 -2.98 15.99
CA ASN A 144 5.81 -1.57 15.94
C ASN A 144 7.01 -1.30 16.87
N THR A 145 7.02 -1.89 18.06
CA THR A 145 8.14 -1.75 19.01
C THR A 145 9.39 -2.48 18.53
N ALA A 146 9.27 -3.69 17.97
CA ALA A 146 10.39 -4.39 17.35
C ALA A 146 10.99 -3.59 16.17
N GLU A 147 10.15 -3.00 15.32
CA GLU A 147 10.60 -2.13 14.23
C GLU A 147 11.28 -0.84 14.72
N ALA A 148 10.78 -0.23 15.79
CA ALA A 148 11.41 0.95 16.39
C ALA A 148 12.80 0.60 16.93
N ASN A 149 12.93 -0.53 17.62
CA ASN A 149 14.20 -1.01 18.16
C ASN A 149 15.22 -1.31 17.05
N LEU A 150 14.78 -1.88 15.91
CA LEU A 150 15.64 -2.07 14.74
C LEU A 150 16.19 -0.73 14.21
N LYS A 151 15.34 0.29 14.10
CA LYS A 151 15.77 1.63 13.65
C LYS A 151 16.76 2.27 14.62
N VAL A 152 16.57 2.09 15.93
CA VAL A 152 17.50 2.57 16.96
C VAL A 152 18.84 1.84 16.86
N ALA A 153 18.84 0.52 16.71
CA ALA A 153 20.07 -0.27 16.52
C ALA A 153 20.84 0.15 15.26
N ASP A 154 20.13 0.39 14.15
CA ASP A 154 20.72 0.92 12.91
C ASP A 154 21.31 2.32 13.09
N ALA A 155 20.66 3.18 13.89
CA ALA A 155 21.17 4.52 14.18
C ALA A 155 22.45 4.48 15.02
N ARG A 156 22.49 3.67 16.09
CA ARG A 156 23.67 3.49 16.95
C ARG A 156 24.86 2.90 16.22
N ARG A 157 24.62 1.99 15.28
CA ARG A 157 25.69 1.49 14.39
C ARG A 157 26.28 2.62 13.54
N LYS A 158 25.44 3.51 13.01
CA LYS A 158 25.91 4.64 12.18
C LYS A 158 26.72 5.66 12.97
N THR A 159 26.46 5.80 14.27
CA THR A 159 27.21 6.68 15.17
C THR A 159 28.49 6.03 15.72
N GLY A 160 28.66 4.72 15.56
CA GLY A 160 29.85 3.98 16.00
C GLY A 160 29.79 3.48 17.45
N GLU A 161 28.64 3.57 18.11
CA GLU A 161 28.43 3.15 19.50
C GLU A 161 28.37 1.63 19.69
N LEU A 162 28.28 0.86 18.59
CA LEU A 162 28.07 -0.59 18.61
C LEU A 162 29.11 -1.33 17.77
N THR A 163 29.72 -2.33 18.39
CA THR A 163 30.56 -3.36 17.77
C THR A 163 29.77 -4.12 16.70
N ILE A 164 30.45 -4.55 15.63
CA ILE A 164 29.81 -5.22 14.48
C ILE A 164 29.14 -6.53 14.91
N GLU A 165 29.73 -7.25 15.85
CA GLU A 165 29.23 -8.52 16.37
C GLU A 165 27.94 -8.34 17.18
N ASP A 166 27.94 -7.39 18.11
CA ASP A 166 26.76 -7.05 18.92
C ASP A 166 25.62 -6.51 18.06
N TYR A 167 25.95 -5.73 17.03
CA TYR A 167 24.96 -5.29 16.05
C TYR A 167 24.33 -6.47 15.29
N LYS A 168 25.14 -7.40 14.75
CA LYS A 168 24.61 -8.56 14.02
C LYS A 168 23.69 -9.41 14.91
N LYS A 169 24.10 -9.64 16.16
CA LYS A 169 23.32 -10.40 17.13
C LYS A 169 22.00 -9.70 17.44
N SER A 170 22.05 -8.42 17.83
CA SER A 170 20.86 -7.63 18.17
C SER A 170 19.86 -7.51 17.02
N ILE A 171 20.32 -7.28 15.78
CA ILE A 171 19.44 -7.27 14.61
C ILE A 171 18.78 -8.62 14.38
N SER A 172 19.55 -9.71 14.46
CA SER A 172 18.99 -11.05 14.22
C SER A 172 17.89 -11.40 15.24
N ASP A 173 18.09 -11.00 16.50
CA ASP A 173 17.11 -11.24 17.57
C ASP A 173 15.87 -10.35 17.41
N LEU A 174 16.04 -9.08 17.03
CA LEU A 174 14.94 -8.16 16.77
C LEU A 174 14.13 -8.55 15.53
N GLN A 175 14.78 -9.06 14.47
CA GLN A 175 14.11 -9.60 13.29
C GLN A 175 13.27 -10.82 13.64
N LYS A 176 13.83 -11.78 14.39
CA LYS A 176 13.06 -12.95 14.88
C LYS A 176 11.87 -12.54 15.73
N ARG A 177 12.02 -11.52 16.59
CA ARG A 177 10.89 -10.99 17.39
C ARG A 177 9.81 -10.37 16.51
N LYS A 178 10.22 -9.58 15.50
CA LYS A 178 9.30 -9.00 14.52
C LYS A 178 8.54 -10.09 13.76
N GLU A 179 9.23 -11.08 13.20
CA GLU A 179 8.63 -12.18 12.44
C GLU A 179 7.64 -13.00 13.30
N LYS A 180 7.98 -13.25 14.57
CA LYS A 180 7.07 -13.91 15.52
C LYS A 180 5.83 -13.07 15.81
N ALA A 181 5.95 -11.76 15.91
CA ALA A 181 4.81 -10.88 16.14
C ALA A 181 3.92 -10.78 14.87
N GLU A 182 4.53 -10.72 13.68
CA GLU A 182 3.82 -10.74 12.40
C GLU A 182 3.08 -12.06 12.15
N SER A 183 3.67 -13.20 12.50
CA SER A 183 3.01 -14.50 12.37
C SER A 183 1.85 -14.66 13.35
N LYS A 184 2.00 -14.21 14.61
CA LYS A 184 0.89 -14.13 15.57
C LYS A 184 -0.25 -13.25 15.04
N PHE A 185 0.08 -12.05 14.56
CA PHE A 185 -0.90 -11.11 13.99
C PHE A 185 -1.68 -11.75 12.83
N SER A 186 -0.97 -12.40 11.91
CA SER A 186 -1.57 -13.09 10.77
C SER A 186 -2.47 -14.26 11.21
N GLY A 187 -2.05 -15.01 12.24
CA GLY A 187 -2.87 -16.07 12.83
C GLY A 187 -4.16 -15.55 13.48
N ILE A 188 -4.09 -14.40 14.17
CA ILE A 188 -5.28 -13.77 14.78
C ILE A 188 -6.25 -13.28 13.69
N LEU A 189 -5.75 -12.66 12.61
CA LEU A 189 -6.58 -12.26 11.47
C LEU A 189 -7.29 -13.45 10.82
N LEU A 190 -6.62 -14.60 10.75
CA LEU A 190 -7.19 -15.81 10.17
C LEU A 190 -8.35 -16.34 11.02
N ARG A 191 -8.17 -16.40 12.35
CA ARG A 191 -9.23 -16.75 13.31
C ARG A 191 -10.41 -15.78 13.24
N LEU A 192 -10.13 -14.47 13.15
CA LEU A 192 -11.18 -13.45 12.99
C LEU A 192 -12.02 -13.69 11.73
N ARG A 193 -11.39 -14.17 10.64
CA ARG A 193 -12.08 -14.49 9.39
C ARG A 193 -12.80 -15.84 9.44
N GLU A 194 -12.30 -16.80 10.22
CA GLU A 194 -12.98 -18.08 10.48
C GLU A 194 -14.32 -17.88 11.20
N GLU A 195 -14.42 -16.89 12.09
CA GLU A 195 -15.66 -16.54 12.79
C GLU A 195 -16.79 -16.03 11.86
N ILE A 196 -16.50 -15.81 10.58
CA ILE A 196 -17.48 -15.44 9.54
C ILE A 196 -18.13 -16.68 8.91
N ARG A 197 -17.47 -17.83 8.97
CA ARG A 197 -17.81 -19.03 8.20
C ARG A 197 -18.68 -20.00 8.98
#